data_AF-A0A6N3DME1-F1
#
_entry.id   AF-A0A6N3DME1-F1
#
_cell.length_a   1.000
_cell.length_b   1.000
_cell.length_c   1.000
_cell.angle_alpha   90.00
_cell.angle_beta   90.00
_cell.angle_gamma   90.00
#
_symmetry.space_group_name_H-M   'P 1'
#
loop_
_entity.id
_entity.type
_entity.pdbx_description
1 polymer ?
#
loop_
_entity_poly.entity_id
_entity_poly.type
_entity_poly.pdbx_seq_one_letter_code
_entity_poly.pdbx_strand_id
1 'polypeptide(L)'
;MGKINKEFGIDEEYLEYLRSIPVDVYIKILENCSSDVYVMDKEGKIIYVNPNSIRHYGVDPKEMIGQNNYSFRKGKWTPTALEKCVGEKRTVFAEQNYLLIGKSVSTVLTPIFDKDGEIEMVVTIANEIPEKYDMTWRKLDGEKSKAGSRSKTHTIEAEDGKDDDEIVGQSYIFCKILLTIKKVSESDVPILLTGESGVGKTLIAEYVHKTSLRASKPFWAINCATIPENLLESELFGYAPHAFTGASAKGKVGLVELADGGTLFLDEIGEMAPGLQAKLLDVLENKRFIQVGGSEMKHVDIRIVAATNANLEKLVSEKKFRSDLYWRINTINIEIPALRERREDILPLTAYFLKKYNKKYGKDIDFSPKSMAILIAYDWPGNIRQLKNLIERTVLLSTSGPVAPKELPEFMIEGTAMVEETYKESYDYILESVGKQLIRESYKKHRNMKKVAEDLDISHSKAFRLVSEYCKDLMKK
;
A
#
# COMPACT_ATOMS: atom_id res chain seq x y z
N MET A 1 8.26 -4.26 25.87
CA MET A 1 7.75 -5.44 25.12
C MET A 1 6.89 -4.86 24.01
N GLY A 2 7.52 -4.59 22.85
CA GLY A 2 7.09 -3.53 21.94
C GLY A 2 5.87 -3.86 21.06
N LYS A 3 5.24 -2.81 20.52
CA LYS A 3 4.13 -2.84 19.54
C LYS A 3 4.33 -3.88 18.42
N ILE A 4 5.56 -4.06 17.95
CA ILE A 4 5.93 -4.98 16.85
C ILE A 4 5.55 -6.45 17.15
N ASN A 5 5.74 -6.95 18.38
CA ASN A 5 5.38 -8.34 18.68
C ASN A 5 3.87 -8.59 18.62
N LYS A 6 3.06 -7.59 19.01
CA LYS A 6 1.59 -7.68 18.92
C LYS A 6 1.07 -7.49 17.50
N GLU A 7 1.72 -6.62 16.72
CA GLU A 7 1.32 -6.28 15.35
C GLU A 7 1.68 -7.39 14.34
N PHE A 8 2.83 -8.05 14.54
CA PHE A 8 3.32 -9.09 13.63
C PHE A 8 3.14 -10.52 14.14
N GLY A 9 2.65 -10.72 15.38
CA GLY A 9 2.44 -12.04 15.96
C GLY A 9 3.74 -12.81 16.17
N ILE A 10 4.80 -12.10 16.57
CA ILE A 10 6.12 -12.69 16.83
C ILE A 10 6.02 -13.62 18.04
N ASP A 11 6.26 -14.91 17.81
CA ASP A 11 6.29 -15.95 18.84
C ASP A 11 7.70 -16.16 19.41
N GLU A 12 7.79 -16.96 20.48
CA GLU A 12 9.07 -17.23 21.14
C GLU A 12 10.01 -18.05 20.25
N GLU A 13 9.46 -18.89 19.35
CA GLU A 13 10.25 -19.68 18.40
C GLU A 13 11.03 -18.77 17.43
N TYR A 14 10.41 -17.71 16.93
CA TYR A 14 11.10 -16.70 16.13
C TYR A 14 12.17 -15.93 16.92
N LEU A 15 11.91 -15.62 18.19
CA LEU A 15 12.91 -14.96 19.05
C LEU A 15 14.09 -15.88 19.35
N GLU A 16 13.87 -17.18 19.53
CA GLU A 16 14.93 -18.18 19.66
C GLU A 16 15.77 -18.30 18.38
N TYR A 17 15.13 -18.30 17.21
CA TYR A 17 15.84 -18.22 15.93
C TYR A 17 16.76 -16.99 15.87
N LEU A 18 16.26 -15.79 16.19
CA LEU A 18 17.09 -14.58 16.20
C LEU A 18 18.26 -14.71 17.19
N ARG A 19 18.01 -15.20 18.40
CA ARG A 19 19.07 -15.41 19.41
C ARG A 19 20.11 -16.46 18.97
N SER A 20 19.75 -17.39 18.08
CA SER A 20 20.66 -18.41 17.56
C SER A 20 21.66 -17.87 16.52
N ILE A 21 21.39 -16.70 15.93
CA ILE A 21 22.26 -16.10 14.92
C ILE A 21 23.50 -15.48 15.59
N PRO A 22 24.73 -15.80 15.15
CA PRO A 22 25.94 -15.19 15.69
C PRO A 22 25.94 -13.65 15.54
N VAL A 23 26.42 -12.94 16.57
CA VAL A 23 26.48 -11.47 16.59
C VAL A 23 27.20 -10.89 15.36
N ASP A 24 28.26 -11.55 14.88
CA ASP A 24 29.01 -11.13 13.70
C ASP A 24 28.16 -11.09 12.42
N VAL A 25 27.12 -11.92 12.33
CA VAL A 25 26.19 -11.89 11.18
C VAL A 25 25.35 -10.62 11.23
N TYR A 26 24.86 -10.22 12.41
CA TYR A 26 24.13 -8.96 12.58
C TYR A 26 25.01 -7.75 12.24
N ILE A 27 26.26 -7.75 12.69
CA ILE A 27 27.24 -6.70 12.34
C ILE A 27 27.40 -6.63 10.81
N LYS A 28 27.64 -7.76 10.15
CA LYS A 28 27.78 -7.81 8.69
C LYS A 28 26.54 -7.29 7.96
N ILE A 29 25.34 -7.64 8.42
CA ILE A 29 24.08 -7.17 7.84
C ILE A 29 23.96 -5.65 7.97
N LEU A 30 24.19 -5.10 9.17
CA LEU A 30 23.98 -3.67 9.42
C LEU A 30 25.08 -2.80 8.78
N GLU A 31 26.32 -3.27 8.77
CA GLU A 31 27.47 -2.58 8.16
C GLU A 31 27.43 -2.59 6.62
N ASN A 32 26.80 -3.61 6.01
CA ASN A 32 26.65 -3.71 4.54
C ASN A 32 25.23 -3.32 4.06
N CYS A 33 24.38 -2.82 4.96
CA CYS A 33 23.08 -2.30 4.58
C CYS A 33 23.27 -1.10 3.62
N SER A 34 22.52 -1.05 2.52
CA SER A 34 22.58 0.08 1.58
C SER A 34 21.95 1.36 2.17
N SER A 35 21.11 1.21 3.19
CA SER A 35 20.45 2.31 3.89
C SER A 35 21.33 2.82 5.03
N ASP A 36 21.22 4.11 5.30
CA ASP A 36 21.72 4.68 6.55
C ASP A 36 20.95 4.08 7.71
N VAL A 37 21.65 3.52 8.70
CA VAL A 37 21.05 3.04 9.93
C VAL A 37 21.68 3.79 11.08
N TYR A 38 20.85 4.58 11.76
CA TYR A 38 21.26 5.54 12.77
C TYR A 38 20.36 5.43 13.99
N VAL A 39 20.91 5.08 15.15
CA VAL A 39 20.13 4.79 16.37
C VAL A 39 20.52 5.75 17.48
N MET A 40 19.51 6.27 18.15
CA MET A 40 19.64 7.14 19.31
C MET A 40 18.96 6.54 20.53
N ASP A 41 19.48 6.82 21.72
CA ASP A 41 18.73 6.59 22.95
C ASP A 41 17.62 7.63 23.16
N LYS A 42 16.85 7.47 24.23
CA LYS A 42 15.72 8.35 24.58
C LYS A 42 16.12 9.81 24.83
N GLU A 43 17.37 10.08 25.20
CA GLU A 43 17.93 11.43 25.36
C GLU A 43 18.48 12.03 24.05
N GLY A 44 18.43 11.27 22.95
CA GLY A 44 18.92 11.68 21.65
C GLY A 44 20.44 11.54 21.49
N LYS A 45 21.10 10.75 22.34
CA LYS A 45 22.52 10.40 22.19
C LYS A 45 22.66 9.27 21.17
N ILE A 46 23.64 9.39 20.29
CA ILE A 46 23.90 8.44 19.22
C ILE A 46 24.53 7.18 19.81
N ILE A 47 23.88 6.03 19.66
CA ILE A 47 24.35 4.74 20.19
C ILE A 47 24.79 3.77 19.10
N TYR A 48 24.32 3.96 17.87
CA TYR A 48 24.76 3.19 16.71
C TYR A 48 24.67 4.03 15.43
N VAL A 49 25.63 3.86 14.53
CA VAL A 49 25.53 4.33 13.15
C VAL A 49 26.36 3.42 12.25
N ASN A 50 25.83 3.06 11.08
CA ASN A 50 26.57 2.26 10.11
C ASN A 50 27.45 3.13 9.18
N PRO A 51 28.40 2.54 8.43
CA PRO A 51 29.38 3.29 7.63
C PRO A 51 28.80 4.22 6.54
N ASN A 52 27.51 4.09 6.20
CA ASN A 52 26.86 5.01 5.26
C ASN A 52 26.88 6.46 5.76
N SER A 53 27.08 6.69 7.06
CA SER A 53 27.33 8.03 7.61
C SER A 53 28.47 8.78 6.93
N ILE A 54 29.51 8.06 6.47
CA ILE A 54 30.66 8.67 5.79
C ILE A 54 30.21 9.26 4.45
N ARG A 55 29.36 8.55 3.72
CA ARG A 55 28.81 9.00 2.45
C ARG A 55 27.82 10.15 2.64
N HIS A 56 26.92 10.02 3.62
CA HIS A 56 25.81 10.95 3.82
C HIS A 56 26.19 12.23 4.56
N TYR A 57 27.14 12.14 5.49
CA TYR A 57 27.51 13.22 6.40
C TYR A 57 29.00 13.53 6.41
N GLY A 58 29.85 12.69 5.80
CA GLY A 58 31.30 12.91 5.76
C GLY A 58 32.00 12.59 7.08
N VAL A 59 31.36 11.84 7.97
CA VAL A 59 31.84 11.58 9.33
C VAL A 59 31.95 10.09 9.59
N ASP A 60 33.08 9.67 10.17
CA ASP A 60 33.30 8.30 10.62
C ASP A 60 32.33 7.96 11.77
N PRO A 61 31.68 6.76 11.75
CA PRO A 61 30.82 6.32 12.84
C PRO A 61 31.37 6.54 14.24
N LYS A 62 32.68 6.31 14.46
CA LYS A 62 33.34 6.43 15.77
C LYS A 62 33.34 7.85 16.31
N GLU A 63 33.32 8.84 15.44
CA GLU A 63 33.22 10.24 15.84
C GLU A 63 31.78 10.61 16.21
N MET A 64 30.79 9.90 15.69
CA MET A 64 29.37 10.16 15.94
C MET A 64 28.88 9.54 17.24
N ILE A 65 29.34 8.33 17.56
CA ILE A 65 28.89 7.59 18.75
C ILE A 65 29.12 8.43 20.01
N GLY A 66 28.08 8.55 20.83
CA GLY A 66 28.10 9.27 22.09
C GLY A 66 27.83 10.76 21.99
N GLN A 67 27.79 11.34 20.79
CA GLN A 67 27.35 12.72 20.60
C GLN A 67 25.83 12.83 20.70
N ASN A 68 25.35 14.03 20.99
CA ASN A 68 23.92 14.32 21.01
C ASN A 68 23.44 14.77 19.62
N ASN A 69 22.35 14.18 19.13
CA ASN A 69 21.79 14.44 17.80
C ASN A 69 21.41 15.91 17.58
N TYR A 70 20.90 16.60 18.61
CA TYR A 70 20.46 18.00 18.51
C TYR A 70 21.62 18.96 18.17
N SER A 71 22.83 18.69 18.70
CA SER A 71 24.03 19.43 18.35
C SER A 71 24.66 18.88 17.07
N PHE A 72 24.77 17.56 16.94
CA PHE A 72 25.48 16.91 15.84
C PHE A 72 24.86 17.20 14.47
N ARG A 73 23.52 17.19 14.35
CA ARG A 73 22.84 17.37 13.05
C ARG A 73 23.06 18.73 12.41
N LYS A 74 23.43 19.75 13.21
CA LYS A 74 23.49 21.14 12.74
C LYS A 74 24.50 21.25 11.60
N GLY A 75 24.04 21.77 10.46
CA GLY A 75 24.87 21.87 9.26
C GLY A 75 25.04 20.56 8.48
N LYS A 76 24.36 19.48 8.86
CA LYS A 76 24.42 18.18 8.16
C LYS A 76 23.12 17.80 7.48
N TRP A 77 21.98 17.88 8.19
CA TRP A 77 20.67 17.63 7.58
C TRP A 77 19.54 18.43 8.23
N THR A 78 18.49 18.70 7.44
CA THR A 78 17.33 19.52 7.85
C THR A 78 16.08 19.17 7.04
N PRO A 79 14.85 19.26 7.58
CA PRO A 79 14.47 19.61 8.96
C PRO A 79 14.70 18.45 9.96
N THR A 80 14.54 18.72 11.27
CA THR A 80 14.59 17.64 12.29
C THR A 80 13.27 16.89 12.35
N ALA A 81 13.34 15.58 12.50
CA ALA A 81 12.16 14.73 12.71
C ALA A 81 12.15 14.07 14.10
N LEU A 82 13.25 14.15 14.85
CA LEU A 82 13.39 13.48 16.16
C LEU A 82 12.39 14.03 17.18
N GLU A 83 12.24 15.36 17.26
CA GLU A 83 11.33 16.02 18.21
C GLU A 83 9.88 15.57 18.02
N LYS A 84 9.47 15.42 16.76
CA LYS A 84 8.13 14.93 16.39
C LYS A 84 7.96 13.46 16.74
N CYS A 85 8.98 12.64 16.46
CA CYS A 85 8.96 11.21 16.78
C CYS A 85 8.87 10.95 18.29
N VAL A 86 9.69 11.64 19.07
CA VAL A 86 9.74 11.50 20.53
C VAL A 86 8.50 12.13 21.19
N GLY A 87 8.14 13.35 20.79
CA GLY A 87 7.02 14.08 21.37
C GLY A 87 5.66 13.42 21.11
N GLU A 88 5.45 12.89 19.92
CA GLU A 88 4.18 12.21 19.55
C GLU A 88 4.21 10.70 19.80
N LYS A 89 5.32 10.15 20.33
CA LYS A 89 5.52 8.71 20.60
C LYS A 89 5.06 7.82 19.42
N ARG A 90 5.46 8.17 18.19
CA ARG A 90 5.09 7.42 16.98
C ARG A 90 6.18 7.45 15.92
N THR A 91 6.04 6.54 14.95
CA THR A 91 6.87 6.53 13.75
C THR A 91 6.65 7.80 12.93
N VAL A 92 7.75 8.41 12.48
CA VAL A 92 7.76 9.61 11.64
C VAL A 92 8.48 9.33 10.34
N PHE A 93 7.78 9.57 9.24
CA PHE A 93 8.34 9.58 7.89
C PHE A 93 8.67 11.03 7.55
N ALA A 94 9.93 11.30 7.24
CA ALA A 94 10.43 12.64 6.96
C ALA A 94 11.22 12.64 5.66
N GLU A 95 11.02 13.68 4.86
CA GLU A 95 11.96 14.06 3.82
C GLU A 95 12.97 15.03 4.42
N GLN A 96 14.26 14.70 4.33
CA GLN A 96 15.34 15.52 4.88
C GLN A 96 16.36 15.83 3.79
N ASN A 97 16.83 17.07 3.77
CA ASN A 97 17.91 17.50 2.89
C ASN A 97 19.23 17.20 3.58
N TYR A 98 20.04 16.33 2.98
CA TYR A 98 21.39 16.02 3.46
C TYR A 98 22.35 16.99 2.78
N LEU A 99 22.87 17.93 3.56
CA LEU A 99 23.55 19.12 3.06
C LEU A 99 24.89 18.81 2.39
N LEU A 100 25.59 17.75 2.84
CA LEU A 100 26.86 17.34 2.24
C LEU A 100 26.68 16.85 0.80
N ILE A 101 25.68 15.99 0.57
CA ILE A 101 25.42 15.39 -0.75
C ILE A 101 24.47 16.22 -1.60
N GLY A 102 23.82 17.24 -1.02
CA GLY A 102 22.88 18.11 -1.72
C GLY A 102 21.61 17.40 -2.20
N LYS A 103 21.20 16.31 -1.54
CA LYS A 103 20.04 15.48 -1.94
C LYS A 103 18.95 15.44 -0.87
N SER A 104 17.71 15.27 -1.33
CA SER A 104 16.60 14.80 -0.49
C SER A 104 16.76 13.31 -0.18
N VAL A 105 16.59 12.96 1.09
CA VAL A 105 16.69 11.60 1.62
C VAL A 105 15.40 11.27 2.36
N SER A 106 14.81 10.11 2.07
CA SER A 106 13.65 9.61 2.80
C SER A 106 14.13 8.98 4.10
N THR A 107 13.69 9.52 5.23
CA THR A 107 14.12 9.12 6.57
C THR A 107 12.93 8.66 7.39
N VAL A 108 13.02 7.47 7.98
CA VAL A 108 12.00 6.89 8.87
C VAL A 108 12.58 6.80 10.27
N LEU A 109 11.92 7.42 11.24
CA LEU A 109 12.28 7.36 12.66
C LEU A 109 11.23 6.53 13.38
N THR A 110 11.65 5.41 13.95
CA THR A 110 10.78 4.47 14.64
C THR A 110 11.16 4.42 16.12
N PRO A 111 10.28 4.89 17.03
CA PRO A 111 10.52 4.76 18.46
C PRO A 111 10.28 3.31 18.90
N ILE A 112 11.25 2.75 19.61
CA ILE A 112 11.17 1.44 20.26
C ILE A 112 10.84 1.68 21.73
N PHE A 113 9.85 0.94 22.22
CA PHE A 113 9.29 1.13 23.55
C PHE A 113 9.70 0.00 24.50
N ASP A 114 9.97 0.36 25.74
CA ASP A 114 10.25 -0.57 26.83
C ASP A 114 8.98 -1.32 27.29
N LYS A 115 8.99 -1.92 28.49
CA LYS A 115 7.82 -2.62 29.05
C LYS A 115 6.76 -1.68 29.61
N ASP A 116 7.15 -0.46 29.97
CA ASP A 116 6.30 0.54 30.61
C ASP A 116 5.66 1.50 29.58
N GLY A 117 6.03 1.36 28.31
CA GLY A 117 5.50 2.18 27.21
C GLY A 117 6.26 3.49 27.01
N GLU A 118 7.44 3.60 27.62
CA GLU A 118 8.36 4.71 27.40
C GLU A 118 9.33 4.40 26.26
N ILE A 119 9.82 5.45 25.60
CA ILE A 119 10.78 5.29 24.51
C ILE A 119 12.11 4.83 25.12
N GLU A 120 12.58 3.68 24.66
CA GLU A 120 13.90 3.12 25.01
C GLU A 120 14.97 3.66 24.04
N MET A 121 14.66 3.63 22.74
CA MET A 121 15.55 4.08 21.67
C MET A 121 14.74 4.52 20.44
N VAL A 122 15.37 5.25 19.54
CA VAL A 122 14.82 5.63 18.23
C VAL A 122 15.72 5.08 17.15
N VAL A 123 15.19 4.18 16.33
CA VAL A 123 15.87 3.65 15.15
C VAL A 123 15.52 4.51 13.96
N THR A 124 16.54 5.06 13.31
CA THR A 124 16.39 5.88 12.10
C THR A 124 16.96 5.14 10.91
N ILE A 125 16.18 5.06 9.84
CA ILE A 125 16.61 4.48 8.56
C ILE A 125 16.48 5.56 7.50
N ALA A 126 17.56 5.84 6.77
CA ALA A 126 17.54 6.83 5.70
C ALA A 126 17.98 6.24 4.35
N ASN A 127 17.24 6.59 3.30
CA ASN A 127 17.46 6.12 1.95
C ASN A 127 17.55 7.30 0.98
N GLU A 128 18.63 7.34 0.20
CA GLU A 128 18.67 8.22 -0.98
C GLU A 128 17.52 7.85 -1.90
N ILE A 129 16.83 8.86 -2.42
CA ILE A 129 15.79 8.65 -3.44
C ILE A 129 16.52 8.56 -4.79
N PRO A 130 16.55 7.39 -5.45
CA PRO A 130 17.27 7.25 -6.71
C PRO A 130 16.58 8.02 -7.83
N GLU A 131 17.34 8.81 -8.59
CA GLU A 131 16.82 9.56 -9.74
C GLU A 131 16.45 8.67 -10.91
N LYS A 132 17.09 7.49 -11.02
CA LYS A 132 16.84 6.47 -12.03
C LYS A 132 17.01 5.10 -11.42
N TYR A 133 16.06 4.22 -11.70
CA TYR A 133 16.17 2.81 -11.36
C TYR A 133 16.88 2.07 -12.49
N ASP A 134 17.83 1.21 -12.16
CA ASP A 134 18.33 0.23 -13.13
C ASP A 134 17.20 -0.72 -13.47
N MET A 135 16.82 -0.78 -14.75
CA MET A 135 15.74 -1.63 -15.24
C MET A 135 16.27 -2.87 -15.97
N THR A 136 17.60 -3.04 -16.08
CA THR A 136 18.21 -4.14 -16.83
C THR A 136 17.99 -5.49 -16.16
N TRP A 137 17.86 -5.55 -14.83
CA TRP A 137 17.52 -6.78 -14.09
C TRP A 137 16.17 -7.38 -14.51
N ARG A 138 15.20 -6.57 -14.95
CA ARG A 138 13.90 -7.05 -15.43
C ARG A 138 13.98 -7.86 -16.72
N LYS A 139 15.10 -7.80 -17.45
CA LYS A 139 15.29 -8.56 -18.70
C LYS A 139 15.63 -10.03 -18.45
N LEU A 140 16.04 -10.40 -17.24
CA LEU A 140 16.47 -11.77 -16.92
C LEU A 140 15.31 -12.77 -16.80
N ASP A 141 14.10 -12.31 -16.45
CA ASP A 141 12.91 -13.17 -16.33
C ASP A 141 12.09 -13.29 -17.63
N GLY A 142 12.41 -12.48 -18.64
CA GLY A 142 11.64 -12.39 -19.89
C GLY A 142 11.76 -13.60 -20.83
N GLU A 143 12.77 -14.46 -20.65
CA GLU A 143 13.05 -15.56 -21.57
C GLU A 143 12.57 -16.95 -21.08
N LYS A 144 12.18 -17.11 -19.81
CA LYS A 144 11.80 -18.43 -19.26
C LYS A 144 10.29 -18.70 -19.18
N SER A 145 9.44 -17.70 -19.39
CA SER A 145 8.00 -17.81 -19.05
C SER A 145 7.06 -18.09 -20.23
N LYS A 146 7.58 -18.46 -21.41
CA LYS A 146 6.75 -18.77 -22.60
C LYS A 146 6.41 -20.26 -22.79
N ALA A 147 6.66 -21.12 -21.81
CA ALA A 147 6.29 -22.52 -21.89
C ALA A 147 5.54 -22.97 -20.64
N GLY A 148 4.22 -23.20 -20.78
CA GLY A 148 3.46 -24.04 -19.84
C GLY A 148 2.21 -23.39 -19.23
N SER A 149 1.06 -23.85 -19.70
CA SER A 149 -0.28 -23.75 -19.09
C SER A 149 -1.18 -22.59 -19.57
N ARG A 150 -1.82 -22.82 -20.72
CA ARG A 150 -3.06 -22.14 -21.11
C ARG A 150 -4.22 -22.79 -20.34
N SER A 151 -4.59 -22.24 -19.18
CA SER A 151 -5.95 -22.42 -18.67
C SER A 151 -6.84 -21.35 -19.33
N LYS A 152 -7.97 -21.75 -19.90
CA LYS A 152 -8.91 -20.83 -20.57
C LYS A 152 -9.85 -20.23 -19.51
N THR A 153 -9.59 -19.00 -19.09
CA THR A 153 -10.53 -18.19 -18.31
C THR A 153 -11.65 -17.69 -19.23
N HIS A 154 -12.91 -17.95 -18.88
CA HIS A 154 -14.08 -17.41 -19.59
C HIS A 154 -14.91 -16.58 -18.60
N THR A 155 -14.86 -15.25 -18.74
CA THR A 155 -15.70 -14.29 -18.02
C THR A 155 -16.83 -13.82 -18.92
N ILE A 156 -18.08 -13.81 -18.42
CA ILE A 156 -19.23 -13.24 -19.12
C ILE A 156 -19.33 -11.77 -18.68
N GLU A 157 -18.37 -10.94 -19.11
CA GLU A 157 -18.42 -9.47 -19.12
C GLU A 157 -17.14 -8.95 -19.83
N ALA A 158 -17.33 -8.16 -20.89
CA ALA A 158 -16.38 -7.39 -21.71
C ALA A 158 -14.97 -7.98 -22.00
N GLU A 159 -14.74 -8.32 -23.29
CA GLU A 159 -13.40 -8.38 -23.87
C GLU A 159 -12.74 -6.99 -23.82
N ASP A 160 -11.93 -6.72 -22.79
CA ASP A 160 -10.97 -5.63 -22.83
C ASP A 160 -9.69 -5.99 -22.03
N GLY A 161 -8.61 -6.29 -22.76
CA GLY A 161 -7.22 -6.23 -22.30
C GLY A 161 -6.72 -7.31 -21.32
N LYS A 162 -6.00 -8.31 -21.86
CA LYS A 162 -5.23 -9.37 -21.16
C LYS A 162 -4.05 -8.88 -20.27
N ASP A 163 -4.10 -7.65 -19.78
CA ASP A 163 -3.06 -6.98 -18.98
C ASP A 163 -3.60 -6.58 -17.57
N ASP A 164 -4.66 -7.21 -17.05
CA ASP A 164 -5.21 -6.94 -15.71
C ASP A 164 -4.96 -8.08 -14.69
N ASP A 165 -4.19 -9.12 -15.06
CA ASP A 165 -4.00 -10.35 -14.27
C ASP A 165 -2.96 -10.25 -13.13
N GLU A 166 -2.23 -9.15 -13.01
CA GLU A 166 -1.11 -9.04 -12.07
C GLU A 166 -1.58 -8.50 -10.71
N ILE A 167 -1.40 -9.30 -9.66
CA ILE A 167 -1.62 -8.87 -8.28
C ILE A 167 -0.43 -8.02 -7.86
N VAL A 168 -0.68 -6.74 -7.60
CA VAL A 168 0.34 -5.78 -7.17
C VAL A 168 0.08 -5.38 -5.72
N GLY A 169 1.06 -5.61 -4.85
CA GLY A 169 1.04 -5.19 -3.45
C GLY A 169 2.30 -5.64 -2.71
N GLN A 170 2.70 -4.86 -1.72
CA GLN A 170 3.86 -5.07 -0.85
C GLN A 170 3.54 -4.87 0.65
N SER A 171 2.34 -4.40 0.97
CA SER A 171 1.88 -4.23 2.34
C SER A 171 1.84 -5.57 3.05
N TYR A 172 2.31 -5.60 4.29
CA TYR A 172 2.39 -6.82 5.08
C TYR A 172 1.02 -7.51 5.22
N ILE A 173 -0.03 -6.72 5.51
CA ILE A 173 -1.40 -7.22 5.68
C ILE A 173 -1.88 -7.94 4.41
N PHE A 174 -1.62 -7.35 3.24
CA PHE A 174 -2.01 -7.95 1.97
C PHE A 174 -1.17 -9.19 1.63
N CYS A 175 0.15 -9.15 1.83
CA CYS A 175 1.01 -10.32 1.62
C CYS A 175 0.60 -11.50 2.54
N LYS A 176 0.24 -11.24 3.79
CA LYS A 176 -0.25 -12.26 4.73
C LYS A 176 -1.54 -12.92 4.24
N ILE A 177 -2.45 -12.15 3.64
CA ILE A 177 -3.67 -12.68 3.03
C ILE A 177 -3.31 -13.60 1.85
N LEU A 178 -2.40 -13.20 0.97
CA LEU A 178 -1.97 -14.03 -0.16
C LEU A 178 -1.34 -15.36 0.28
N LEU A 179 -0.55 -15.35 1.36
CA LEU A 179 0.00 -16.58 1.95
C LEU A 179 -1.09 -17.48 2.54
N THR A 180 -2.08 -16.88 3.20
CA THR A 180 -3.24 -17.62 3.75
C THR A 180 -4.05 -18.27 2.62
N ILE A 181 -4.34 -17.52 1.55
CA ILE A 181 -5.02 -18.03 0.36
C ILE A 181 -4.26 -19.21 -0.23
N LYS A 182 -2.94 -19.11 -0.36
CA LYS A 182 -2.11 -20.17 -0.91
C LYS A 182 -2.26 -21.47 -0.11
N LYS A 183 -2.23 -21.39 1.23
CA LYS A 183 -2.41 -22.55 2.11
C LYS A 183 -3.82 -23.15 2.01
N VAL A 184 -4.86 -22.31 2.02
CA VAL A 184 -6.26 -22.80 1.96
C VAL A 184 -6.59 -23.39 0.59
N SER A 185 -5.94 -22.92 -0.47
CA SER A 185 -6.16 -23.39 -1.84
C SER A 185 -5.69 -24.81 -2.12
N GLU A 186 -4.94 -25.41 -1.20
CA GLU A 186 -4.62 -26.86 -1.21
C GLU A 186 -5.85 -27.74 -0.89
N SER A 187 -6.97 -27.14 -0.48
CA SER A 187 -8.23 -27.83 -0.21
C SER A 187 -9.38 -27.31 -1.09
N ASP A 188 -10.43 -28.13 -1.23
CA ASP A 188 -11.64 -27.80 -2.00
C ASP A 188 -12.73 -27.11 -1.16
N VAL A 189 -12.39 -26.62 0.05
CA VAL A 189 -13.37 -25.92 0.90
C VAL A 189 -13.85 -24.62 0.25
N PRO A 190 -15.13 -24.25 0.45
CA PRO A 190 -15.62 -22.94 0.03
C PRO A 190 -14.86 -21.80 0.69
N ILE A 191 -14.56 -20.77 -0.09
CA ILE A 191 -13.94 -19.53 0.41
C ILE A 191 -14.91 -18.37 0.21
N LEU A 192 -15.14 -17.60 1.26
CA LEU A 192 -15.86 -16.34 1.22
C LEU A 192 -14.85 -15.18 1.27
N LEU A 193 -14.85 -14.35 0.22
CA LEU A 193 -14.06 -13.13 0.13
C LEU A 193 -14.94 -11.94 0.55
N THR A 194 -14.58 -11.28 1.65
CA THR A 194 -15.27 -10.09 2.13
C THR A 194 -14.40 -8.85 1.93
N GLY A 195 -15.03 -7.67 1.90
CA GLY A 195 -14.33 -6.40 1.78
C GLY A 195 -15.07 -5.41 0.88
N GLU A 196 -14.65 -4.15 0.92
CA GLU A 196 -15.30 -3.06 0.20
C GLU A 196 -15.34 -3.27 -1.31
N SER A 197 -16.16 -2.48 -2.01
CA SER A 197 -16.16 -2.50 -3.47
C SER A 197 -14.82 -1.94 -4.00
N GLY A 198 -14.29 -2.56 -5.05
CA GLY A 198 -13.08 -2.09 -5.72
C GLY A 198 -11.75 -2.50 -5.06
N VAL A 199 -11.74 -3.36 -4.04
CA VAL A 199 -10.50 -3.87 -3.40
C VAL A 199 -9.78 -4.97 -4.21
N GLY A 200 -10.41 -5.49 -5.28
CA GLY A 200 -9.83 -6.52 -6.15
C GLY A 200 -10.30 -7.95 -5.87
N LYS A 201 -11.50 -8.16 -5.31
CA LYS A 201 -12.03 -9.49 -4.96
C LYS A 201 -12.00 -10.50 -6.12
N THR A 202 -12.32 -10.06 -7.34
CA THR A 202 -12.26 -10.89 -8.56
C THR A 202 -10.85 -11.41 -8.84
N LEU A 203 -9.83 -10.56 -8.77
CA LEU A 203 -8.42 -10.97 -8.95
C LEU A 203 -7.97 -11.93 -7.86
N ILE A 204 -8.44 -11.73 -6.63
CA ILE A 204 -8.17 -12.65 -5.52
C ILE A 204 -8.85 -14.00 -5.74
N ALA A 205 -10.07 -14.05 -6.27
CA ALA A 205 -10.75 -15.30 -6.60
C ALA A 205 -10.02 -16.07 -7.72
N GLU A 206 -9.51 -15.37 -8.74
CA GLU A 206 -8.64 -16.00 -9.74
C GLU A 206 -7.34 -16.53 -9.13
N TYR A 207 -6.74 -15.80 -8.18
CA TYR A 207 -5.56 -16.26 -7.47
C TYR A 207 -5.82 -17.53 -6.64
N VAL A 208 -6.97 -17.59 -5.94
CA VAL A 208 -7.45 -18.79 -5.24
C VAL A 208 -7.53 -19.98 -6.20
N HIS A 209 -8.02 -19.78 -7.42
CA HIS A 209 -8.12 -20.85 -8.42
C HIS A 209 -6.73 -21.24 -8.96
N LYS A 210 -5.93 -20.26 -9.40
CA LYS A 210 -4.58 -20.43 -9.96
C LYS A 210 -3.61 -21.12 -8.98
N THR A 211 -3.83 -20.98 -7.66
CA THR A 211 -3.00 -21.62 -6.63
C THR A 211 -3.58 -22.93 -6.07
N SER A 212 -4.67 -23.44 -6.64
CA SER A 212 -5.34 -24.65 -6.17
C SER A 212 -4.99 -25.91 -6.94
N LEU A 213 -5.42 -27.05 -6.40
CA LEU A 213 -5.38 -28.35 -7.10
C LEU A 213 -6.18 -28.35 -8.42
N ARG A 214 -7.08 -27.37 -8.61
CA ARG A 214 -7.92 -27.20 -9.80
C ARG A 214 -7.40 -26.13 -10.77
N ALA A 215 -6.16 -25.64 -10.61
CA ALA A 215 -5.62 -24.55 -11.44
C ALA A 215 -5.62 -24.82 -12.97
N SER A 216 -5.57 -26.08 -13.39
CA SER A 216 -5.65 -26.47 -14.80
C SER A 216 -7.07 -26.76 -15.29
N LYS A 217 -8.08 -26.56 -14.43
CA LYS A 217 -9.50 -26.83 -14.70
C LYS A 217 -10.24 -25.52 -15.01
N PRO A 218 -11.51 -25.57 -15.45
CA PRO A 218 -12.26 -24.35 -15.77
C PRO A 218 -12.42 -23.43 -14.55
N PHE A 219 -12.35 -22.13 -14.80
CA PHE A 219 -12.78 -21.08 -13.87
C PHE A 219 -13.88 -20.26 -14.53
N TRP A 220 -15.06 -20.28 -13.92
CA TRP A 220 -16.21 -19.50 -14.36
C TRP A 220 -16.57 -18.48 -13.29
N ALA A 221 -16.85 -17.25 -13.72
CA ALA A 221 -17.21 -16.15 -12.84
C ALA A 221 -18.55 -15.56 -13.27
N ILE A 222 -19.37 -15.17 -12.29
CA ILE A 222 -20.62 -14.45 -12.50
C ILE A 222 -20.84 -13.43 -11.37
N ASN A 223 -21.29 -12.24 -11.74
CA ASN A 223 -21.71 -11.22 -10.79
C ASN A 223 -23.21 -11.31 -10.56
N CYS A 224 -23.63 -11.60 -9.33
CA CYS A 224 -25.03 -11.79 -8.99
C CYS A 224 -25.84 -10.49 -9.00
N ALA A 225 -25.18 -9.33 -8.90
CA ALA A 225 -25.83 -8.02 -8.85
C ALA A 225 -26.12 -7.42 -10.23
N THR A 226 -25.41 -7.85 -11.29
CA THR A 226 -25.55 -7.25 -12.64
C THR A 226 -26.65 -7.89 -13.49
N ILE A 227 -27.19 -9.04 -13.06
CA ILE A 227 -28.12 -9.85 -13.86
C ILE A 227 -29.47 -9.97 -13.13
N PRO A 228 -30.61 -9.69 -13.80
CA PRO A 228 -31.94 -9.91 -13.24
C PRO A 228 -32.15 -11.37 -12.79
N GLU A 229 -32.90 -11.57 -11.70
CA GLU A 229 -33.08 -12.88 -11.04
C GLU A 229 -33.38 -14.05 -12.01
N ASN A 230 -34.38 -13.92 -12.88
CA ASN A 230 -34.77 -14.98 -13.82
C ASN A 230 -33.67 -15.31 -14.83
N LEU A 231 -32.88 -14.31 -15.24
CA LEU A 231 -31.73 -14.50 -16.11
C LEU A 231 -30.58 -15.13 -15.34
N LEU A 232 -30.33 -14.70 -14.10
CA LEU A 232 -29.30 -15.28 -13.23
C LEU A 232 -29.55 -16.77 -12.97
N GLU A 233 -30.80 -17.16 -12.77
CA GLU A 233 -31.19 -18.57 -12.64
C GLU A 233 -30.81 -19.37 -13.88
N SER A 234 -31.16 -18.85 -15.05
CA SER A 234 -30.90 -19.48 -16.35
C SER A 234 -29.42 -19.51 -16.70
N GLU A 235 -28.63 -18.51 -16.28
CA GLU A 235 -27.17 -18.50 -16.43
C GLU A 235 -26.50 -19.53 -15.52
N LEU A 236 -26.88 -19.60 -14.24
CA LEU A 236 -26.28 -20.50 -13.27
C LEU A 236 -26.61 -21.96 -13.56
N PHE A 237 -27.90 -22.28 -13.72
CA PHE A 237 -28.38 -23.67 -13.78
C PHE A 237 -28.70 -24.14 -15.20
N GLY A 238 -28.75 -23.24 -16.18
CA GLY A 238 -29.20 -23.57 -17.52
C GLY A 238 -30.71 -23.83 -17.56
N TYR A 239 -31.22 -24.11 -18.76
CA TYR A 239 -32.63 -24.43 -18.96
C TYR A 239 -32.79 -25.56 -19.98
N ALA A 240 -33.81 -26.39 -19.74
CA ALA A 240 -34.19 -27.47 -20.64
C ALA A 240 -34.85 -26.90 -21.92
N PRO A 241 -34.84 -27.64 -23.05
CA PRO A 241 -35.59 -27.26 -24.24
C PRO A 241 -37.04 -26.88 -23.92
N HIS A 242 -37.50 -25.76 -24.46
CA HIS A 242 -38.88 -25.27 -24.30
C HIS A 242 -39.31 -24.97 -22.84
N ALA A 243 -38.37 -24.71 -21.92
CA ALA A 243 -38.68 -24.45 -20.51
C ALA A 243 -39.59 -23.23 -20.25
N PHE A 244 -39.53 -22.19 -21.09
CA PHE A 244 -40.36 -20.99 -20.99
C PHE A 244 -40.54 -20.33 -22.37
N THR A 245 -41.46 -19.37 -22.48
CA THR A 245 -41.67 -18.59 -23.70
C THR A 245 -40.41 -17.82 -24.10
N GLY A 246 -39.80 -18.21 -25.23
CA GLY A 246 -38.52 -17.66 -25.71
C GLY A 246 -37.30 -18.56 -25.43
N ALA A 247 -37.48 -19.68 -24.73
CA ALA A 247 -36.41 -20.66 -24.53
C ALA A 247 -36.00 -21.32 -25.86
N SER A 248 -34.69 -21.45 -26.07
CA SER A 248 -34.14 -22.17 -27.22
C SER A 248 -34.64 -23.61 -27.26
N ALA A 249 -34.99 -24.10 -28.45
CA ALA A 249 -35.32 -25.51 -28.68
C ALA A 249 -34.14 -26.46 -28.39
N LYS A 250 -32.91 -25.93 -28.26
CA LYS A 250 -31.72 -26.69 -27.87
C LYS A 250 -31.42 -26.63 -26.37
N GLY A 251 -32.18 -25.87 -25.59
CA GLY A 251 -31.85 -25.56 -24.20
C GLY A 251 -30.59 -24.70 -24.06
N LYS A 252 -30.11 -24.56 -22.81
CA LYS A 252 -28.84 -23.90 -22.47
C LYS A 252 -28.17 -24.61 -21.30
N VAL A 253 -26.86 -24.84 -21.42
CA VAL A 253 -26.02 -25.36 -20.34
C VAL A 253 -25.68 -24.22 -19.37
N GLY A 254 -25.85 -24.45 -18.07
CA GLY A 254 -25.58 -23.46 -17.03
C GLY A 254 -24.12 -23.44 -16.58
N LEU A 255 -23.71 -22.34 -15.93
CA LEU A 255 -22.36 -22.16 -15.39
C LEU A 255 -21.97 -23.22 -14.35
N VAL A 256 -22.93 -23.70 -13.55
CA VAL A 256 -22.69 -24.79 -12.60
C VAL A 256 -22.17 -26.03 -13.34
N GLU A 257 -22.82 -26.40 -14.45
CA GLU A 257 -22.41 -27.53 -15.29
C GLU A 257 -21.10 -27.26 -16.04
N LEU A 258 -20.91 -26.05 -16.54
CA LEU A 258 -19.67 -25.65 -17.24
C LEU A 258 -18.44 -25.60 -16.31
N ALA A 259 -18.67 -25.39 -15.02
CA ALA A 259 -17.62 -25.36 -13.99
C ALA A 259 -17.30 -26.73 -13.40
N ASP A 260 -17.90 -27.80 -13.90
CA ASP A 260 -17.66 -29.16 -13.40
C ASP A 260 -16.17 -29.54 -13.42
N GLY A 261 -15.70 -30.12 -12.30
CA GLY A 261 -14.30 -30.40 -12.02
C GLY A 261 -13.42 -29.16 -11.80
N GLY A 262 -13.99 -27.95 -11.86
CA GLY A 262 -13.32 -26.66 -11.81
C GLY A 262 -13.74 -25.80 -10.62
N THR A 263 -13.80 -24.48 -10.84
CA THR A 263 -14.15 -23.47 -9.83
C THR A 263 -15.22 -22.53 -10.37
N LEU A 264 -16.25 -22.28 -9.55
CA LEU A 264 -17.28 -21.28 -9.79
C LEU A 264 -17.08 -20.11 -8.82
N PHE A 265 -16.88 -18.92 -9.36
CA PHE A 265 -16.79 -17.66 -8.63
C PHE A 265 -18.12 -16.91 -8.68
N LEU A 266 -18.67 -16.59 -7.51
CA LEU A 266 -19.92 -15.86 -7.32
C LEU A 266 -19.61 -14.50 -6.70
N ASP A 267 -19.58 -13.45 -7.51
CA ASP A 267 -19.40 -12.07 -7.03
C ASP A 267 -20.74 -11.47 -6.56
N GLU A 268 -20.66 -10.60 -5.57
CA GLU A 268 -21.79 -9.98 -4.87
C GLU A 268 -22.90 -10.98 -4.47
N ILE A 269 -22.52 -12.11 -3.86
CA ILE A 269 -23.46 -13.18 -3.44
C ILE A 269 -24.57 -12.68 -2.50
N GLY A 270 -24.33 -11.57 -1.77
CA GLY A 270 -25.32 -10.94 -0.90
C GLY A 270 -26.57 -10.42 -1.62
N GLU A 271 -26.47 -10.16 -2.92
CA GLU A 271 -27.58 -9.68 -3.77
C GLU A 271 -28.41 -10.84 -4.37
N MET A 272 -28.04 -12.09 -4.11
CA MET A 272 -28.74 -13.25 -4.66
C MET A 272 -30.14 -13.41 -4.04
N ALA A 273 -31.16 -13.60 -4.87
CA ALA A 273 -32.54 -13.79 -4.41
C ALA A 273 -32.73 -15.09 -3.58
N PRO A 274 -33.66 -15.14 -2.62
CA PRO A 274 -33.83 -16.29 -1.72
C PRO A 274 -34.09 -17.63 -2.42
N GLY A 275 -34.79 -17.63 -3.56
CA GLY A 275 -35.04 -18.84 -4.36
C GLY A 275 -33.76 -19.45 -4.91
N LEU A 276 -32.84 -18.61 -5.39
CA LEU A 276 -31.53 -19.02 -5.89
C LEU A 276 -30.61 -19.50 -4.78
N GLN A 277 -30.68 -18.87 -3.60
CA GLN A 277 -29.92 -19.30 -2.42
C GLN A 277 -30.22 -20.77 -2.06
N ALA A 278 -31.49 -21.19 -2.13
CA ALA A 278 -31.88 -22.58 -1.87
C ALA A 278 -31.31 -23.56 -2.90
N LYS A 279 -31.28 -23.18 -4.19
CA LYS A 279 -30.70 -24.03 -5.24
C LYS A 279 -29.18 -24.12 -5.13
N LEU A 280 -28.52 -23.03 -4.80
CA LEU A 280 -27.08 -23.00 -4.57
C LEU A 280 -26.68 -23.87 -3.36
N LEU A 281 -27.50 -23.86 -2.30
CA LEU A 281 -27.30 -24.74 -1.15
C LEU A 281 -27.35 -26.22 -1.55
N ASP A 282 -28.30 -26.64 -2.38
CA ASP A 282 -28.39 -28.04 -2.86
C ASP A 282 -27.15 -28.44 -3.68
N VAL A 283 -26.59 -27.52 -4.47
CA VAL A 283 -25.30 -27.73 -5.16
C VAL A 283 -24.14 -27.90 -4.17
N LEU A 284 -24.07 -27.07 -3.14
CA LEU A 284 -23.00 -27.09 -2.13
C LEU A 284 -23.05 -28.31 -1.20
N GLU A 285 -24.24 -28.78 -0.86
CA GLU A 285 -24.45 -29.89 0.06
C GLU A 285 -24.48 -31.23 -0.66
N ASN A 286 -25.28 -31.33 -1.72
CA ASN A 286 -25.60 -32.60 -2.36
C ASN A 286 -24.93 -32.77 -3.73
N LYS A 287 -24.14 -31.79 -4.18
CA LYS A 287 -23.38 -31.85 -5.44
C LYS A 287 -24.29 -32.17 -6.64
N ARG A 288 -25.49 -31.57 -6.64
CA ARG A 288 -26.53 -31.81 -7.64
C ARG A 288 -27.37 -30.58 -7.92
N PHE A 289 -28.02 -30.57 -9.08
CA PHE A 289 -29.00 -29.55 -9.46
C PHE A 289 -29.96 -30.08 -10.54
N ILE A 290 -31.01 -29.32 -10.82
CA ILE A 290 -31.95 -29.54 -11.93
C ILE A 290 -32.00 -28.25 -12.77
N GLN A 291 -31.96 -28.39 -14.10
CA GLN A 291 -32.09 -27.26 -15.01
C GLN A 291 -33.48 -26.61 -14.91
N VAL A 292 -33.59 -25.32 -15.24
CA VAL A 292 -34.89 -24.64 -15.26
C VAL A 292 -35.83 -25.33 -16.26
N GLY A 293 -37.03 -25.68 -15.80
CA GLY A 293 -38.03 -26.42 -16.58
C GLY A 293 -37.67 -27.88 -16.89
N GLY A 294 -36.54 -28.39 -16.37
CA GLY A 294 -36.13 -29.78 -16.50
C GLY A 294 -36.63 -30.67 -15.35
N SER A 295 -36.52 -31.98 -15.53
CA SER A 295 -36.81 -33.00 -14.52
C SER A 295 -35.61 -33.91 -14.22
N GLU A 296 -34.54 -33.80 -14.99
CA GLU A 296 -33.33 -34.60 -14.84
C GLU A 296 -32.43 -34.03 -13.75
N MET A 297 -32.07 -34.88 -12.78
CA MET A 297 -31.11 -34.55 -11.74
C MET A 297 -29.69 -34.74 -12.27
N LYS A 298 -28.89 -33.67 -12.25
CA LYS A 298 -27.50 -33.68 -12.66
C LYS A 298 -26.58 -33.58 -11.45
N HIS A 299 -25.42 -34.22 -11.53
CA HIS A 299 -24.37 -34.16 -10.50
C HIS A 299 -23.18 -33.33 -10.98
N VAL A 300 -22.51 -32.66 -10.04
CA VAL A 300 -21.41 -31.76 -10.36
C VAL A 300 -20.39 -31.70 -9.22
N ASP A 301 -19.10 -31.68 -9.55
CA ASP A 301 -18.03 -31.45 -8.60
C ASP A 301 -17.38 -30.08 -8.83
N ILE A 302 -17.92 -29.05 -8.18
CA ILE A 302 -17.36 -27.69 -8.23
C ILE A 302 -16.78 -27.26 -6.88
N ARG A 303 -15.69 -26.50 -6.95
CA ARG A 303 -15.23 -25.63 -5.86
C ARG A 303 -15.93 -24.27 -5.98
N ILE A 304 -16.44 -23.74 -4.87
CA ILE A 304 -17.11 -22.43 -4.85
C ILE A 304 -16.20 -21.41 -4.17
N VAL A 305 -16.03 -20.26 -4.84
CA VAL A 305 -15.48 -19.04 -4.24
C VAL A 305 -16.58 -17.99 -4.31
N ALA A 306 -16.95 -17.41 -3.18
CA ALA A 306 -17.98 -16.37 -3.13
C ALA A 306 -17.33 -15.04 -2.72
N ALA A 307 -17.87 -13.92 -3.19
CA ALA A 307 -17.46 -12.59 -2.77
C ALA A 307 -18.66 -11.70 -2.47
N THR A 308 -18.49 -10.76 -1.54
CA THR A 308 -19.52 -9.76 -1.21
C THR A 308 -18.90 -8.54 -0.53
N ASN A 309 -19.51 -7.37 -0.72
CA ASN A 309 -19.27 -6.20 0.13
C ASN A 309 -20.31 -6.05 1.25
N ALA A 310 -21.39 -6.83 1.22
CA ALA A 310 -22.48 -6.75 2.17
C ALA A 310 -22.17 -7.52 3.46
N ASN A 311 -22.70 -7.03 4.59
CA ASN A 311 -22.66 -7.76 5.85
C ASN A 311 -23.69 -8.90 5.82
N LEU A 312 -23.23 -10.13 5.51
CA LEU A 312 -24.11 -11.29 5.40
C LEU A 312 -24.79 -11.65 6.73
N GLU A 313 -24.14 -11.47 7.87
CA GLU A 313 -24.74 -11.74 9.19
C GLU A 313 -25.97 -10.84 9.42
N LYS A 314 -25.86 -9.57 9.05
CA LYS A 314 -26.99 -8.63 9.06
C LYS A 314 -28.09 -9.10 8.11
N LEU A 315 -27.77 -9.49 6.87
CA LEU A 315 -28.76 -9.99 5.92
C LEU A 315 -29.46 -11.28 6.40
N VAL A 316 -28.75 -12.14 7.14
CA VAL A 316 -29.33 -13.32 7.80
C VAL A 316 -30.33 -12.90 8.88
N SER A 317 -29.96 -11.93 9.73
CA SER A 317 -30.87 -11.39 10.75
C SER A 317 -32.13 -10.76 10.15
N GLU A 318 -32.00 -10.15 8.96
CA GLU A 318 -33.09 -9.55 8.20
C GLU A 318 -33.88 -10.57 7.34
N LYS A 319 -33.54 -11.87 7.39
CA LYS A 319 -34.12 -12.95 6.56
C LYS A 319 -34.00 -12.73 5.05
N LYS A 320 -33.05 -11.88 4.62
CA LYS A 320 -32.71 -11.65 3.21
C LYS A 320 -31.68 -12.66 2.70
N PHE A 321 -30.91 -13.24 3.62
CA PHE A 321 -29.96 -14.30 3.32
C PHE A 321 -30.22 -15.51 4.22
N ARG A 322 -30.13 -16.73 3.69
CA ARG A 322 -30.40 -17.93 4.48
C ARG A 322 -29.20 -18.26 5.39
N SER A 323 -29.51 -18.63 6.64
CA SER A 323 -28.49 -18.99 7.63
C SER A 323 -27.73 -20.27 7.25
N ASP A 324 -28.41 -21.27 6.71
CA ASP A 324 -27.79 -22.53 6.26
C ASP A 324 -26.76 -22.31 5.14
N LEU A 325 -27.12 -21.54 4.12
CA LEU A 325 -26.20 -21.15 3.05
C LEU A 325 -25.02 -20.34 3.59
N TYR A 326 -25.26 -19.38 4.48
CA TYR A 326 -24.20 -18.57 5.10
C TYR A 326 -23.12 -19.45 5.73
N TRP A 327 -23.50 -20.39 6.59
CA TRP A 327 -22.54 -21.27 7.25
C TRP A 327 -21.81 -22.19 6.26
N ARG A 328 -22.46 -22.59 5.16
CA ARG A 328 -21.85 -23.45 4.15
C ARG A 328 -20.79 -22.73 3.31
N ILE A 329 -21.06 -21.49 2.90
CA ILE A 329 -20.09 -20.70 2.11
C ILE A 329 -19.01 -20.07 3.00
N ASN A 330 -19.33 -19.76 4.26
CA ASN A 330 -18.41 -19.16 5.21
C ASN A 330 -17.56 -20.21 5.95
N THR A 331 -17.01 -21.18 5.21
CA THR A 331 -16.08 -22.17 5.78
C THR A 331 -14.72 -21.54 6.06
N ILE A 332 -14.23 -20.73 5.12
CA ILE A 332 -13.07 -19.86 5.31
C ILE A 332 -13.44 -18.45 4.86
N ASN A 333 -13.39 -17.49 5.78
CA ASN A 333 -13.56 -16.07 5.48
C ASN A 333 -12.19 -15.40 5.27
N ILE A 334 -12.05 -14.66 4.18
CA ILE A 334 -10.88 -13.84 3.89
C ILE A 334 -11.35 -12.42 3.63
N GLU A 335 -11.11 -11.55 4.61
CA GLU A 335 -11.37 -10.12 4.50
C GLU A 335 -10.22 -9.43 3.76
N ILE A 336 -10.53 -8.76 2.66
CA ILE A 336 -9.58 -8.01 1.85
C ILE A 336 -9.63 -6.54 2.30
N PRO A 337 -8.52 -6.00 2.84
CA PRO A 337 -8.50 -4.66 3.43
C PRO A 337 -8.69 -3.58 2.37
N ALA A 338 -9.32 -2.49 2.81
CA ALA A 338 -9.44 -1.29 2.00
C ALA A 338 -8.07 -0.68 1.71
N LEU A 339 -7.93 0.08 0.62
CA LEU A 339 -6.65 0.62 0.17
C LEU A 339 -6.02 1.57 1.23
N ARG A 340 -6.85 2.28 2.00
CA ARG A 340 -6.42 3.11 3.14
C ARG A 340 -5.77 2.34 4.30
N GLU A 341 -6.02 1.03 4.41
CA GLU A 341 -5.44 0.14 5.42
C GLU A 341 -4.14 -0.53 4.92
N ARG A 342 -3.84 -0.38 3.62
CA ARG A 342 -2.63 -0.89 2.95
C ARG A 342 -1.99 0.21 2.10
N ARG A 343 -1.69 1.35 2.73
CA ARG A 343 -1.16 2.54 2.03
C ARG A 343 0.18 2.28 1.34
N GLU A 344 0.97 1.29 1.81
CA GLU A 344 2.22 0.90 1.15
C GLU A 344 1.98 0.36 -0.27
N ASP A 345 0.76 -0.10 -0.60
CA ASP A 345 0.41 -0.61 -1.92
C ASP A 345 0.11 0.51 -2.93
N ILE A 346 -0.17 1.73 -2.47
CA ILE A 346 -0.56 2.84 -3.35
C ILE A 346 0.56 3.18 -4.33
N LEU A 347 1.82 3.23 -3.88
CA LEU A 347 2.97 3.53 -4.74
C LEU A 347 3.20 2.48 -5.85
N PRO A 348 3.35 1.17 -5.54
CA PRO A 348 3.52 0.17 -6.58
C PRO A 348 2.29 0.04 -7.49
N LEU A 349 1.07 0.18 -6.97
CA LEU A 349 -0.15 0.21 -7.80
C LEU A 349 -0.14 1.42 -8.75
N THR A 350 0.27 2.59 -8.26
CA THR A 350 0.35 3.80 -9.07
C THR A 350 1.36 3.63 -10.20
N ALA A 351 2.55 3.11 -9.89
CA ALA A 351 3.59 2.82 -10.88
C ALA A 351 3.13 1.79 -11.92
N TYR A 352 2.39 0.77 -11.50
CA TYR A 352 1.82 -0.25 -12.38
C TYR A 352 0.82 0.37 -13.38
N PHE A 353 -0.17 1.11 -12.88
CA PHE A 353 -1.19 1.73 -13.73
C PHE A 353 -0.59 2.82 -14.62
N LEU A 354 0.34 3.65 -14.11
CA LEU A 354 1.05 4.64 -14.93
C LEU A 354 1.76 3.97 -16.10
N LYS A 355 2.57 2.94 -15.83
CA LYS A 355 3.27 2.19 -16.89
C LYS A 355 2.28 1.62 -17.92
N LYS A 356 1.17 1.04 -17.45
CA LYS A 356 0.12 0.48 -18.31
C LYS A 356 -0.49 1.54 -19.22
N TYR A 357 -0.91 2.67 -18.66
CA TYR A 357 -1.62 3.71 -19.40
C TYR A 357 -0.71 4.58 -20.25
N ASN A 358 0.52 4.87 -19.81
CA ASN A 358 1.54 5.50 -20.63
C ASN A 358 1.82 4.68 -21.89
N LYS A 359 1.97 3.36 -21.76
CA LYS A 359 2.13 2.45 -22.90
C LYS A 359 0.88 2.44 -23.79
N LYS A 360 -0.32 2.36 -23.20
CA LYS A 360 -1.60 2.32 -23.95
C LYS A 360 -1.82 3.58 -24.77
N TYR A 361 -1.50 4.76 -24.22
CA TYR A 361 -1.78 6.06 -24.84
C TYR A 361 -0.56 6.72 -25.50
N GLY A 362 0.61 6.06 -25.50
CA GLY A 362 1.83 6.59 -26.09
C GLY A 362 2.33 7.86 -25.39
N LYS A 363 2.16 7.94 -24.07
CA LYS A 363 2.54 9.08 -23.24
C LYS A 363 3.67 8.73 -22.27
N ASP A 364 4.26 9.76 -21.67
CA ASP A 364 5.29 9.65 -20.65
C ASP A 364 4.95 10.60 -19.50
N ILE A 365 3.90 10.22 -18.74
CA ILE A 365 3.40 10.97 -17.59
C ILE A 365 3.91 10.32 -16.31
N ASP A 366 4.31 11.14 -15.35
CA ASP A 366 4.65 10.72 -13.99
C ASP A 366 3.96 11.65 -12.97
N PHE A 367 3.98 11.31 -11.69
CA PHE A 367 3.50 12.21 -10.63
C PHE A 367 4.67 12.96 -10.00
N SER A 368 4.48 14.25 -9.70
CA SER A 368 5.42 14.96 -8.84
C SER A 368 5.43 14.36 -7.42
N PRO A 369 6.52 14.47 -6.64
CA PRO A 369 6.56 13.96 -5.26
C PRO A 369 5.41 14.48 -4.38
N LYS A 370 5.02 15.75 -4.57
CA LYS A 370 3.87 16.35 -3.86
C LYS A 370 2.55 15.69 -4.23
N SER A 371 2.32 15.43 -5.52
CA SER A 371 1.12 14.71 -5.98
C SER A 371 1.09 13.28 -5.46
N MET A 372 2.25 12.60 -5.43
CA MET A 372 2.37 11.26 -4.88
C MET A 372 2.03 11.23 -3.37
N ALA A 373 2.48 12.23 -2.61
CA ALA A 373 2.12 12.35 -1.19
C ALA A 373 0.61 12.51 -0.98
N ILE A 374 -0.07 13.27 -1.84
CA ILE A 374 -1.54 13.42 -1.82
C ILE A 374 -2.22 12.08 -2.13
N LEU A 375 -1.75 11.36 -3.16
CA LEU A 375 -2.25 10.03 -3.50
C LEU A 375 -2.11 9.05 -2.33
N ILE A 376 -0.98 9.05 -1.62
CA ILE A 376 -0.74 8.16 -0.46
C ILE A 376 -1.62 8.56 0.74
N ALA A 377 -1.85 9.85 0.94
CA ALA A 377 -2.60 10.36 2.09
C ALA A 377 -4.12 10.17 1.95
N TYR A 378 -4.64 10.14 0.73
CA TYR A 378 -6.07 10.03 0.44
C TYR A 378 -6.65 8.67 0.86
N ASP A 379 -7.93 8.66 1.27
CA ASP A 379 -8.57 7.47 1.85
C ASP A 379 -9.10 6.46 0.82
N TRP A 380 -9.16 6.83 -0.45
CA TRP A 380 -9.59 5.95 -1.56
C TRP A 380 -10.90 5.20 -1.29
N PRO A 381 -12.03 5.88 -1.12
CA PRO A 381 -13.33 5.24 -0.88
C PRO A 381 -13.77 4.26 -1.98
N GLY A 382 -13.28 4.43 -3.22
CA GLY A 382 -13.48 3.47 -4.31
C GLY A 382 -12.31 2.50 -4.52
N ASN A 383 -11.38 2.44 -3.57
CA ASN A 383 -10.24 1.54 -3.52
C ASN A 383 -9.41 1.53 -4.82
N ILE A 384 -8.95 0.37 -5.26
CA ILE A 384 -8.11 0.20 -6.46
C ILE A 384 -8.85 0.66 -7.71
N ARG A 385 -10.18 0.48 -7.78
CA ARG A 385 -11.00 0.94 -8.91
C ARG A 385 -10.93 2.46 -9.08
N GLN A 386 -11.02 3.21 -7.98
CA GLN A 386 -10.88 4.66 -8.01
C GLN A 386 -9.46 5.09 -8.38
N LEU A 387 -8.44 4.46 -7.80
CA LEU A 387 -7.03 4.73 -8.13
C LEU A 387 -6.75 4.50 -9.62
N LYS A 388 -7.16 3.35 -10.16
CA LYS A 388 -7.03 2.99 -11.59
C LYS A 388 -7.66 4.07 -12.48
N ASN A 389 -8.91 4.44 -12.20
CA ASN A 389 -9.64 5.43 -12.98
C ASN A 389 -9.00 6.82 -12.91
N LEU A 390 -8.49 7.22 -11.74
CA LEU A 390 -7.79 8.48 -11.58
C LEU A 390 -6.54 8.52 -12.45
N ILE A 391 -5.68 7.50 -12.35
CA ILE A 391 -4.42 7.44 -13.08
C ILE A 391 -4.67 7.42 -14.59
N GLU A 392 -5.63 6.62 -15.06
CA GLU A 392 -6.01 6.58 -16.47
C GLU A 392 -6.43 7.97 -16.97
N ARG A 393 -7.32 8.64 -16.22
CA ARG A 393 -7.79 9.98 -16.54
C ARG A 393 -6.64 10.99 -16.55
N THR A 394 -5.74 10.94 -15.56
CA THR A 394 -4.59 11.84 -15.49
C THR A 394 -3.68 11.64 -16.70
N VAL A 395 -3.33 10.40 -17.04
CA VAL A 395 -2.52 10.12 -18.23
C VAL A 395 -3.20 10.68 -19.48
N LEU A 396 -4.52 10.51 -19.65
CA LEU A 396 -5.26 11.05 -20.79
C LEU A 396 -5.27 12.58 -20.89
N LEU A 397 -5.38 13.29 -19.76
CA LEU A 397 -5.52 14.75 -19.74
C LEU A 397 -4.18 15.49 -19.71
N SER A 398 -3.12 14.88 -19.18
CA SER A 398 -1.82 15.53 -19.08
C SER A 398 -1.09 15.58 -20.44
N THR A 399 -0.38 16.69 -20.68
CA THR A 399 0.30 16.95 -21.96
C THR A 399 1.75 16.44 -21.98
N SER A 400 2.53 16.67 -20.92
CA SER A 400 3.88 16.12 -20.73
C SER A 400 4.46 16.47 -19.35
N GLY A 401 5.25 15.57 -18.75
CA GLY A 401 6.01 15.84 -17.51
C GLY A 401 5.28 15.42 -16.22
N PRO A 402 5.87 15.71 -15.04
CA PRO A 402 5.33 15.30 -13.77
C PRO A 402 4.07 16.11 -13.40
N VAL A 403 2.98 15.40 -13.13
CA VAL A 403 1.67 15.94 -12.73
C VAL A 403 1.82 16.66 -11.39
N ALA A 404 1.52 17.96 -11.38
CA ALA A 404 1.55 18.79 -10.18
C ALA A 404 0.24 18.65 -9.36
N PRO A 405 0.25 19.01 -8.06
CA PRO A 405 -0.95 18.89 -7.21
C PRO A 405 -2.20 19.57 -7.78
N LYS A 406 -2.05 20.73 -8.43
CA LYS A 406 -3.13 21.49 -9.07
C LYS A 406 -3.82 20.77 -10.23
N GLU A 407 -3.22 19.71 -10.75
CA GLU A 407 -3.75 18.89 -11.84
C GLU A 407 -4.49 17.65 -11.32
N LEU A 408 -4.44 17.41 -9.99
CA LEU A 408 -5.28 16.42 -9.34
C LEU A 408 -6.71 16.98 -9.18
N PRO A 409 -7.73 16.11 -9.08
CA PRO A 409 -9.09 16.56 -8.83
C PRO A 409 -9.21 17.35 -7.53
N GLU A 410 -10.03 18.42 -7.55
CA GLU A 410 -10.24 19.33 -6.40
C GLU A 410 -10.65 18.59 -5.12
N PHE A 411 -11.45 17.52 -5.23
CA PHE A 411 -11.88 16.71 -4.08
C PHE A 411 -10.72 16.01 -3.34
N MET A 412 -9.54 15.90 -3.94
CA MET A 412 -8.32 15.38 -3.26
C MET A 412 -7.49 16.50 -2.64
N ILE A 413 -7.68 17.75 -3.09
CA ILE A 413 -6.92 18.93 -2.66
C ILE A 413 -7.55 19.55 -1.41
N GLU A 414 -8.88 19.58 -1.31
CA GLU A 414 -9.58 20.16 -0.15
C GLU A 414 -9.32 19.40 1.17
N GLY A 415 -8.98 18.10 1.10
CA GLY A 415 -8.54 17.32 2.27
C GLY A 415 -7.13 17.64 2.78
N THR A 416 -6.38 18.52 2.10
CA THR A 416 -4.97 18.82 2.39
C THR A 416 -4.70 20.22 2.93
N ALA A 417 -5.75 21.03 3.19
CA ALA A 417 -5.61 22.40 3.71
C ALA A 417 -4.82 22.48 5.04
N MET A 418 -4.72 21.40 5.81
CA MET A 418 -3.87 21.33 7.02
C MET A 418 -2.35 21.31 6.72
N VAL A 419 -1.96 21.02 5.49
CA VAL A 419 -0.55 20.85 5.10
C VAL A 419 0.08 22.19 4.71
N GLU A 420 -0.65 23.10 4.06
CA GLU A 420 -0.12 24.40 3.60
C GLU A 420 0.19 25.39 4.74
N GLU A 421 -0.63 25.45 5.80
CA GLU A 421 -0.39 26.36 6.93
C GLU A 421 0.90 26.01 7.69
N THR A 422 1.20 24.71 7.81
CA THR A 422 2.40 24.21 8.49
C THR A 422 3.70 24.62 7.78
N TYR A 423 3.69 24.70 6.44
CA TYR A 423 4.89 25.07 5.67
C TYR A 423 5.18 26.58 5.68
N LYS A 424 4.15 27.42 5.81
CA LYS A 424 4.30 28.88 5.80
C LYS A 424 4.94 29.39 7.09
N GLU A 425 4.49 28.88 8.24
CA GLU A 425 5.11 29.16 9.55
C GLU A 425 6.56 28.63 9.63
N SER A 426 6.81 27.46 9.03
CA SER A 426 8.15 26.86 9.00
C SER A 426 9.13 27.65 8.12
N TYR A 427 8.70 28.17 6.96
CA TYR A 427 9.56 28.95 6.07
C TYR A 427 9.99 30.29 6.68
N ASP A 428 9.06 31.05 7.27
CA ASP A 428 9.36 32.33 7.93
C ASP A 428 10.25 32.11 9.16
N TYR A 429 10.01 31.05 9.93
CA TYR A 429 10.89 30.65 11.04
C TYR A 429 12.30 30.23 10.58
N ILE A 430 12.42 29.53 9.45
CA ILE A 430 13.72 29.12 8.88
C ILE A 430 14.50 30.35 8.41
N LEU A 431 13.87 31.29 7.69
CA LEU A 431 14.54 32.52 7.26
C LEU A 431 14.98 33.37 8.45
N GLU A 432 14.14 33.47 9.48
CA GLU A 432 14.47 34.22 10.69
C GLU A 432 15.60 33.56 11.50
N SER A 433 15.57 32.23 11.65
CA SER A 433 16.59 31.49 12.39
C SER A 433 17.95 31.43 11.67
N VAL A 434 17.97 31.23 10.36
CA VAL A 434 19.18 31.27 9.53
C VAL A 434 19.75 32.70 9.50
N GLY A 435 18.89 33.70 9.29
CA GLY A 435 19.28 35.11 9.34
C GLY A 435 19.93 35.46 10.67
N LYS A 436 19.27 35.13 11.79
CA LYS A 436 19.77 35.34 13.15
C LYS A 436 21.13 34.68 13.38
N GLN A 437 21.35 33.48 12.87
CA GLN A 437 22.62 32.78 13.04
C GLN A 437 23.77 33.45 12.27
N LEU A 438 23.55 33.82 11.01
CA LEU A 438 24.54 34.53 10.17
C LEU A 438 24.97 35.86 10.80
N ILE A 439 24.00 36.62 11.32
CA ILE A 439 24.25 37.91 12.00
C ILE A 439 25.09 37.70 13.26
N ARG A 440 24.80 36.65 14.05
CA ARG A 440 25.53 36.33 15.27
C ARG A 440 26.95 35.83 14.99
N GLU A 441 27.14 35.03 13.95
CA GLU A 441 28.47 34.51 13.57
C GLU A 441 29.37 35.62 13.01
N SER A 442 28.83 36.45 12.12
CA SER A 442 29.54 37.62 11.60
C SER A 442 29.92 38.60 12.72
N TYR A 443 29.00 38.88 13.66
CA TYR A 443 29.29 39.75 14.80
C TYR A 443 30.29 39.14 15.79
N LYS A 444 30.28 37.82 16.02
CA LYS A 444 31.31 37.14 16.82
C LYS A 444 32.70 37.27 16.21
N LYS A 445 32.79 37.15 14.87
CA LYS A 445 34.05 37.21 14.12
C LYS A 445 34.63 38.62 14.10
N HIS A 446 33.79 39.64 13.90
CA HIS A 446 34.27 41.00 13.64
C HIS A 446 34.13 41.97 14.82
N ARG A 447 33.21 41.71 15.76
CA ARG A 447 32.86 42.56 16.92
C ARG A 447 32.56 44.04 16.58
N ASN A 448 32.32 44.34 15.30
CA ASN A 448 32.16 45.68 14.77
C ASN A 448 31.01 45.71 13.76
N MET A 449 30.03 46.57 13.97
CA MET A 449 28.79 46.61 13.18
C MET A 449 29.01 47.01 11.73
N LYS A 450 30.02 47.85 11.45
CA LYS A 450 30.38 48.24 10.07
C LYS A 450 30.98 47.07 9.30
N LYS A 451 31.83 46.29 9.96
CA LYS A 451 32.39 45.05 9.36
C LYS A 451 31.33 43.96 9.19
N VAL A 452 30.34 43.86 10.07
CA VAL A 452 29.20 42.94 9.87
C VAL A 452 28.33 43.35 8.67
N ALA A 453 28.14 44.66 8.47
CA ALA A 453 27.43 45.18 7.30
C ALA A 453 28.15 44.82 5.99
N GLU A 454 29.47 44.94 5.97
CA GLU A 454 30.32 44.59 4.82
C GLU A 454 30.39 43.05 4.59
N ASP A 455 30.53 42.26 5.66
CA ASP A 455 30.63 40.79 5.60
C ASP A 455 29.33 40.11 5.15
N LEU A 456 28.18 40.74 5.42
CA LEU A 456 26.85 40.22 5.05
C LEU A 456 26.19 40.98 3.89
N ASP A 457 26.90 41.92 3.26
CA ASP A 457 26.42 42.77 2.17
C ASP A 457 25.05 43.43 2.46
N ILE A 458 24.93 44.04 3.63
CA ILE A 458 23.72 44.76 4.07
C ILE A 458 24.04 46.20 4.49
N SER A 459 23.04 47.08 4.45
CA SER A 459 23.25 48.46 4.90
C SER A 459 23.63 48.55 6.38
N HIS A 460 24.46 49.54 6.73
CA HIS A 460 24.90 49.75 8.10
C HIS A 460 23.73 49.88 9.10
N SER A 461 22.65 50.57 8.70
CA SER A 461 21.45 50.72 9.53
C SER A 461 20.72 49.39 9.74
N LYS A 462 20.69 48.52 8.73
CA LYS A 462 20.09 47.18 8.83
C LYS A 462 20.94 46.27 9.72
N ALA A 463 22.27 46.31 9.55
CA ALA A 463 23.21 45.60 10.43
C ALA A 463 23.07 46.05 11.89
N PHE A 464 22.99 47.36 12.15
CA PHE A 464 22.81 47.90 13.50
C PHE A 464 21.54 47.37 14.17
N ARG A 465 20.39 47.42 13.46
CA ARG A 465 19.11 46.93 13.97
C ARG A 465 19.19 45.45 14.31
N LEU A 466 19.66 44.65 13.36
CA LEU A 466 19.73 43.19 13.46
C LEU A 466 20.71 42.71 14.53
N VAL A 467 21.87 43.35 14.64
CA VAL A 467 22.86 43.04 15.68
C VAL A 467 22.33 43.46 17.07
N SER A 468 21.67 44.61 17.18
CA SER A 468 21.03 45.06 18.44
C SER A 468 19.86 44.17 18.87
N GLU A 469 19.17 43.55 17.92
CA GLU A 469 18.07 42.64 18.17
C GLU A 469 18.57 41.25 18.57
N TYR A 470 19.53 40.72 17.81
CA TYR A 470 19.93 39.32 17.91
C TYR A 470 21.24 39.05 18.66
N CYS A 471 22.04 40.05 19.01
CA CYS A 471 23.36 39.86 19.65
C CYS A 471 23.50 40.55 21.02
N LYS A 472 22.40 40.90 21.70
CA LYS A 472 22.43 41.62 23.00
C LYS A 472 23.28 40.94 24.07
N ASP A 473 23.26 39.62 24.11
CA ASP A 473 24.07 38.79 25.00
C ASP A 473 25.57 38.79 24.65
N LEU A 474 25.91 38.99 23.37
CA LEU A 474 27.29 39.09 22.91
C LEU A 474 27.87 40.49 23.16
N MET A 475 27.04 41.53 23.29
CA MET A 475 27.48 42.90 23.61
C MET A 475 27.83 43.13 25.08
N LYS A 476 27.31 42.28 25.99
CA LYS A 476 27.62 42.34 27.42
C LYS A 476 28.80 41.41 27.75
N LYS A 477 30.01 41.81 27.37
CA LYS A 477 31.27 41.39 28.01
C LYS A 477 32.40 42.28 27.56
#